data_AF-A0A8E2KWI2-F1
#
_entry.id   AF-A0A8E2KWI2-F1
#
_cell.length_a   1.000
_cell.length_b   1.000
_cell.length_c   1.000
_cell.angle_alpha   90.00
_cell.angle_beta   90.00
_cell.angle_gamma   90.00
#
_symmetry.space_group_name_H-M   'P 1'
#
loop_
_entity.id
_entity.type
_entity.pdbx_description
1 polymer ?
#
loop_
_entity_poly.entity_id
_entity_poly.type
_entity_poly.pdbx_seq_one_letter_code
_entity_poly.pdbx_strand_id
1 'polypeptide(L)' 'MEFIKRTFFLPEEVCFQLHPAEADYINNHPYCLHIWRHATMLVPLPPPNFVGRKELGVLGA' A
#
# COMPACT_ATOMS: atom_id res chain seq x y z
N MET A 1 10.08 -4.98 2.50
CA MET A 1 9.26 -3.74 2.45
C MET A 1 8.37 -3.53 3.66
N GLU A 2 8.13 -4.54 4.50
CA GLU A 2 7.31 -4.39 5.71
C GLU A 2 7.94 -3.46 6.76
N PHE A 3 9.25 -3.57 7.00
CA PHE A 3 9.97 -2.77 7.99
C PHE A 3 9.76 -1.26 7.80
N ILE A 4 10.01 -0.75 6.59
CA ILE A 4 9.87 0.67 6.26
C ILE A 4 8.42 1.14 6.48
N LYS A 5 7.42 0.36 6.06
CA LYS A 5 6.00 0.72 6.27
C LYS A 5 5.67 0.85 7.76
N ARG A 6 6.15 -0.08 8.59
CA ARG A 6 5.94 -0.05 10.06
C ARG A 6 6.66 1.10 10.76
N THR A 7 7.68 1.71 10.16
CA THR A 7 8.33 2.90 10.70
C THR A 7 7.47 4.16 10.56
N PHE A 8 6.62 4.21 9.53
CA PHE A 8 5.85 5.42 9.20
C PHE A 8 4.34 5.31 9.42
N PHE A 9 3.80 4.10 9.51
CA PHE A 9 2.36 3.84 9.62
C PHE A 9 2.04 2.86 10.75
N LEU A 10 0.89 3.07 11.39
CA LEU A 10 0.36 2.16 12.40
C LEU A 10 -0.25 0.89 11.76
N PRO A 11 -0.34 -0.23 12.49
CA PRO A 11 -0.87 -1.49 11.97
C PRO A 11 -2.29 -1.41 11.38
N GLU A 12 -3.11 -0.53 11.92
CA GLU A 12 -4.50 -0.28 11.53
C GLU A 12 -4.66 0.80 10.45
N GLU A 13 -3.58 1.50 10.07
CA GLU A 13 -3.65 2.53 9.02
C GLU A 13 -3.65 1.91 7.62
N VAL A 14 -4.62 2.33 6.81
CA VAL A 14 -4.62 2.05 5.37
C VAL A 14 -3.65 3.00 4.68
N CYS A 15 -2.52 2.45 4.23
CA CYS A 15 -1.58 3.12 3.35
C CYS A 15 -1.52 2.39 2.00
N PHE A 16 -1.26 3.14 0.94
CA PHE A 16 -1.30 2.63 -0.43
C PHE A 16 -0.26 3.33 -1.29
N GLN A 17 0.07 2.66 -2.39
CA GLN A 17 0.91 3.18 -3.46
C GLN A 17 0.04 3.16 -4.72
N LEU A 18 -0.16 4.33 -5.33
CA LEU A 18 -0.75 4.37 -6.68
C LEU A 18 0.36 4.32 -7.71
N HIS A 19 -0.01 3.89 -8.92
CA HIS A 19 0.77 4.08 -10.12
C HIS A 19 0.12 5.21 -10.94
N PRO A 20 0.55 6.48 -10.76
CA PRO A 20 0.10 7.59 -11.61
C PRO A 20 0.32 7.29 -13.09
N ALA A 21 -0.39 7.99 -13.96
CA ALA A 21 -0.04 8.03 -15.38
C ALA A 21 1.40 8.53 -15.54
N GLU A 22 2.12 8.04 -16.54
CA GLU A 22 3.53 8.38 -16.77
C GLU A 22 3.76 9.89 -16.85
N ALA A 23 2.85 10.62 -17.49
CA ALA A 23 2.89 12.07 -17.61
C ALA A 23 2.84 12.81 -16.25
N ASP A 24 2.24 12.19 -15.23
CA ASP A 24 2.10 12.74 -13.89
C ASP A 24 3.08 12.10 -12.89
N TYR A 25 3.92 11.16 -13.34
CA TYR A 25 4.82 10.40 -12.48
C TYR A 25 6.10 11.19 -12.17
N ILE A 26 6.13 11.84 -11.01
CA ILE A 26 7.29 12.58 -10.53
C ILE A 26 8.13 11.69 -9.62
N ASN A 27 9.33 11.31 -10.07
CA ASN A 27 10.29 10.53 -9.27
C ASN A 27 11.68 11.18 -9.23
N ASN A 28 11.92 12.00 -8.20
CA ASN A 28 13.19 12.72 -8.04
C ASN A 28 14.35 11.82 -7.58
N HIS A 29 14.09 10.59 -7.12
CA HIS A 29 15.13 9.70 -6.64
C HIS A 29 14.81 8.24 -6.99
N PRO A 30 15.70 7.50 -7.69
CA PRO A 30 15.37 6.21 -8.32
C PRO A 30 14.89 5.12 -7.34
N TYR A 31 15.20 5.27 -6.05
CA TYR A 31 14.80 4.33 -4.99
C TYR A 31 13.75 4.89 -4.03
N CYS A 32 13.09 6.00 -4.37
CA CYS A 32 12.01 6.55 -3.55
C CYS A 32 10.78 5.64 -3.60
N LEU A 33 10.22 5.33 -2.43
CA LEU A 33 8.96 4.62 -2.31
C LEU A 33 7.83 5.64 -2.05
N HIS A 34 6.96 5.82 -3.05
CA HIS A 34 5.80 6.70 -2.93
C HIS A 34 4.64 5.93 -2.29
N ILE A 35 4.59 5.95 -0.97
CA ILE A 35 3.48 5.41 -0.18
C ILE A 35 2.86 6.53 0.65
N TRP A 36 1.54 6.55 0.75
CA TRP A 36 0.84 7.54 1.56
C TRP A 36 -0.46 6.98 2.14
N ARG A 37 -1.02 7.75 3.08
CA ARG A 37 -2.37 7.56 3.62
C ARG A 37 -3.18 8.82 3.37
N HIS A 38 -4.49 8.69 3.20
CA HIS A 38 -5.34 9.86 3.13
C HIS A 38 -5.52 10.45 4.53
N ALA A 39 -5.47 11.78 4.67
CA ALA A 39 -5.53 12.43 5.98
C ALA A 39 -6.96 12.49 6.55
N THR A 40 -7.97 12.66 5.69
CA THR A 40 -9.34 13.00 6.09
C THR A 40 -10.42 12.09 5.50
N MET A 41 -10.07 11.15 4.63
CA MET A 41 -11.03 10.32 3.90
C MET A 41 -10.64 8.86 4.03
N LEU A 42 -11.65 7.99 4.07
CA LEU A 42 -11.44 6.56 3.98
C LEU A 42 -11.17 6.18 2.53
N VAL A 43 -10.17 5.34 2.33
CA VAL A 43 -9.84 4.81 1.01
C VAL A 43 -10.55 3.47 0.84
N PRO A 44 -11.32 3.28 -0.24
CA PRO A 44 -11.98 2.01 -0.48
C PRO A 44 -10.93 0.92 -0.66
N LEU A 45 -11.06 -0.15 0.12
CA LEU A 45 -10.24 -1.34 -0.04
C LEU A 45 -10.85 -2.24 -1.12
N PRO A 46 -10.04 -2.96 -1.90
CA PRO A 46 -10.55 -3.97 -2.79
C PRO A 46 -11.31 -5.05 -1.99
N PRO A 47 -12.30 -5.71 -2.59
CA PRO A 47 -12.91 -6.91 -2.01
C PRO A 47 -11.82 -7.91 -1.57
N PRO A 48 -11.94 -8.55 -0.40
CA PRO A 48 -10.88 -9.43 0.12
C PRO A 48 -10.45 -10.53 -0.85
N ASN A 49 -11.39 -11.08 -1.62
CA ASN A 49 -11.15 -12.10 -2.64
C ASN A 49 -10.30 -11.63 -3.83
N PHE A 50 -10.11 -10.33 -4.02
CA PHE A 50 -9.18 -9.76 -5.01
C PHE A 50 -7.75 -9.61 -4.47
N VAL A 51 -7.59 -9.66 -3.13
CA VAL A 51 -6.30 -9.67 -2.47
C VAL A 51 -5.81 -11.11 -2.27
N GLY A 52 -6.72 -12.01 -1.87
CA GLY A 52 -6.43 -13.43 -1.68
C GLY A 52 -7.58 -14.21 -1.05
N ARG A 53 -7.41 -15.52 -0.88
CA ARG A 53 -8.37 -16.39 -0.18
C ARG A 53 -7.99 -16.53 1.28
N LYS A 54 -8.82 -15.97 2.17
CA LYS A 54 -8.54 -15.91 3.62
C LYS A 54 -8.43 -17.30 4.24
N GLU A 55 -9.22 -18.24 3.75
CA GLU A 55 -9.30 -19.63 4.21
C GLU A 55 -8.03 -20.44 3.95
N LEU A 56 -7.17 -20.02 3.01
CA LEU A 56 -5.92 -20.71 2.71
C LEU A 56 -4.78 -20.36 3.68
N GLY A 57 -4.97 -19.34 4.53
CA GLY A 57 -3.92 -18.82 5.40
C GLY A 57 -2.72 -18.26 4.62
N VAL A 58 -1.57 -18.20 5.27
CA VAL A 58 -0.31 -17.82 4.62
C VAL A 58 0.30 -19.06 3.99
N LEU A 59 0.45 -19.05 2.67
CA LEU A 59 1.03 -20.18 1.94
C LEU A 59 2.55 -20.17 2.08
N GLY A 60 3.13 -21.29 2.51
CA GLY A 60 4.59 -21.48 2.59
C GLY A 60 5.26 -20.80 3.78
N ALA A 61 4.50 -20.40 4.80
CA ALA A 61 5.02 -20.04 6.12
C ALA A 61 5.22 -21.26 7.02
#